data_AF-A0A1I2GTF9-F1
#
_entry.id   AF-A0A1I2GTF9-F1
#
_cell.length_a   1.000
_cell.length_b   1.000
_cell.length_c   1.000
_cell.angle_alpha   90.00
_cell.angle_beta   90.00
_cell.angle_gamma   90.00
#
_symmetry.space_group_name_H-M   'P 1'
#
loop_
_entity.id
_entity.type
_entity.pdbx_description
1 polymer ?
#
loop_
_entity_poly.entity_id
_entity_poly.type
_entity_poly.pdbx_seq_one_letter_code
_entity_poly.pdbx_strand_id
1 'polypeptide(L)'
;MTHKQAQRLLKKIVDIKRVLAAEKRKFGGYDDSRGVRYLPTRYYLQLQDYKGGLAYTRWFAKTFPDDMGFPDFLFEWAVLLYKGGKLDLAKAKIWQTFCANTYVLDKFFGHPIQPLPKYEWSNLA
;
A
#
# COMPACT_ATOMS: atom_id res chain seq x y z
N MET A 1 20.08 3.36 -3.63
CA MET A 1 19.40 2.96 -4.89
C MET A 1 20.14 3.62 -6.05
N THR A 2 20.38 2.91 -7.15
CA THR A 2 21.00 3.49 -8.36
C THR A 2 19.97 4.28 -9.18
N HIS A 3 20.43 5.22 -10.01
CA HIS A 3 19.56 5.98 -10.91
C HIS A 3 18.67 5.06 -11.78
N LYS A 4 19.27 3.98 -12.32
CA LYS A 4 18.54 2.99 -13.13
C LYS A 4 17.47 2.24 -12.33
N GLN A 5 17.73 1.94 -11.06
CA GLN A 5 16.72 1.33 -10.17
C GLN A 5 15.56 2.31 -9.90
N ALA A 6 15.86 3.58 -9.62
CA ALA A 6 14.84 4.61 -9.41
C ALA A 6 13.95 4.80 -10.64
N GLN A 7 14.54 4.90 -11.84
CA GLN A 7 13.80 5.00 -13.10
C GLN A 7 12.87 3.79 -13.32
N ARG A 8 13.30 2.58 -12.96
CA ARG A 8 12.45 1.39 -13.05
C ARG A 8 11.23 1.47 -12.13
N LEU A 9 11.40 1.96 -10.90
CA LEU A 9 10.28 2.13 -9.96
C LEU A 9 9.31 3.22 -10.43
N LEU A 10 9.82 4.35 -10.93
CA LEU A 10 8.99 5.41 -11.51
C LEU A 10 8.19 4.88 -12.70
N LYS A 11 8.82 4.10 -13.60
CA LYS A 11 8.13 3.46 -14.72
C LYS A 11 7.00 2.55 -14.23
N LYS A 12 7.23 1.71 -13.21
CA LYS A 12 6.18 0.86 -12.64
C LYS A 12 4.98 1.67 -12.13
N ILE A 13 5.22 2.78 -11.42
CA ILE A 13 4.14 3.66 -10.95
C ILE A 13 3.35 4.25 -12.13
N VAL A 14 4.03 4.73 -13.16
CA VAL A 14 3.39 5.31 -14.36
C VAL A 14 2.56 4.26 -15.10
N ASP A 15 3.10 3.07 -15.30
CA ASP A 15 2.42 2.00 -16.02
C ASP A 15 1.17 1.53 -15.25
N ILE A 16 1.24 1.37 -13.92
CA ILE A 16 0.08 1.03 -13.09
C ILE A 16 -1.01 2.12 -13.21
N LYS A 17 -0.65 3.39 -13.10
CA LYS A 17 -1.61 4.49 -13.26
C LYS A 17 -2.26 4.50 -14.64
N ARG A 18 -1.49 4.20 -15.69
CA ARG A 18 -2.01 4.08 -17.06
C ARG A 18 -3.02 2.94 -17.19
N VAL A 19 -2.72 1.78 -16.62
CA VAL A 19 -3.63 0.63 -16.61
C VAL A 19 -4.93 0.99 -15.88
N LEU A 20 -4.85 1.51 -14.66
CA LEU A 20 -6.04 1.89 -13.88
C LEU A 20 -6.88 2.96 -14.59
N ALA A 21 -6.25 3.92 -15.27
CA ALA A 21 -6.96 4.91 -16.06
C ALA A 21 -7.64 4.31 -17.30
N ALA A 22 -7.00 3.34 -17.96
CA ALA A 22 -7.57 2.64 -19.10
C ALA A 22 -8.77 1.78 -18.70
N GLU A 23 -8.67 1.06 -17.58
CA GLU A 23 -9.77 0.29 -16.98
C GLU A 23 -10.98 1.19 -16.71
N LYS A 24 -10.77 2.31 -15.98
CA LYS A 24 -11.84 3.28 -15.71
C LYS A 24 -12.50 3.79 -16.98
N ARG A 25 -11.72 4.10 -18.01
CA ARG A 25 -12.25 4.61 -19.29
C ARG A 25 -13.08 3.55 -20.01
N LYS A 26 -12.61 2.30 -20.00
CA LYS A 26 -13.23 1.20 -20.75
C LYS A 26 -14.49 0.67 -20.08
N PHE A 27 -14.48 0.56 -18.75
CA PHE A 27 -15.51 -0.15 -18.00
C PHE A 27 -16.32 0.73 -17.06
N GLY A 28 -15.94 2.01 -16.87
CA GLY A 28 -16.52 2.88 -15.84
C GLY A 28 -16.10 2.54 -14.41
N GLY A 29 -15.43 1.40 -14.22
CA GLY A 29 -14.89 0.90 -12.96
C GLY A 29 -13.48 0.34 -13.14
N TYR A 30 -13.04 -0.50 -12.19
CA TYR A 30 -11.70 -1.07 -12.20
C TYR A 30 -11.79 -2.60 -12.09
N ASP A 31 -11.51 -3.33 -13.16
CA ASP A 31 -11.23 -4.76 -13.06
C ASP A 31 -9.76 -4.93 -12.66
N ASP A 32 -9.51 -4.80 -11.35
CA ASP A 32 -8.18 -5.02 -10.77
C ASP A 32 -8.11 -6.33 -9.99
N SER A 33 -8.48 -7.41 -10.67
CA SER A 33 -8.32 -8.79 -10.18
C SER A 33 -6.87 -9.14 -9.80
N ARG A 34 -5.89 -8.35 -10.26
CA ARG A 34 -4.46 -8.52 -9.99
C ARG A 34 -3.96 -7.74 -8.77
N GLY A 35 -4.77 -6.85 -8.19
CA GLY A 35 -4.39 -6.00 -7.07
C GLY A 35 -3.29 -4.98 -7.40
N VAL A 36 -3.15 -4.54 -8.65
CA VAL A 36 -2.08 -3.59 -9.03
C VAL A 36 -2.25 -2.23 -8.35
N ARG A 37 -3.47 -1.87 -7.91
CA ARG A 37 -3.76 -0.64 -7.17
C ARG A 37 -3.07 -0.56 -5.81
N TYR A 38 -2.63 -1.67 -5.24
CA TYR A 38 -1.94 -1.68 -3.95
C TYR A 38 -0.42 -1.46 -4.08
N LEU A 39 0.17 -1.77 -5.23
CA LEU A 39 1.62 -1.77 -5.42
C LEU A 39 2.31 -0.39 -5.37
N PRO A 40 1.68 0.74 -5.76
CA PRO A 40 2.40 2.02 -5.81
C PRO A 40 2.92 2.52 -4.46
N THR A 41 2.27 2.20 -3.33
CA THR A 41 2.75 2.61 -1.99
C THR A 41 4.16 2.09 -1.71
N ARG A 42 4.41 0.81 -2.04
CA ARG A 42 5.73 0.17 -1.96
C ARG A 42 6.78 0.95 -2.75
N TYR A 43 6.46 1.31 -3.99
CA TYR A 43 7.40 1.98 -4.87
C TYR A 43 7.69 3.41 -4.43
N TYR A 44 6.68 4.13 -3.93
CA TYR A 44 6.88 5.45 -3.33
C TYR A 44 7.76 5.41 -2.09
N LEU A 45 7.59 4.40 -1.22
CA LEU A 45 8.46 4.20 -0.06
C LEU A 45 9.91 3.90 -0.47
N GLN A 46 10.11 2.99 -1.43
CA GLN A 46 11.44 2.65 -1.94
C GLN A 46 12.15 3.87 -2.56
N LEU A 47 11.40 4.73 -3.26
CA LEU A 47 11.90 5.98 -3.83
C LEU A 47 12.08 7.10 -2.79
N GLN A 48 11.57 6.92 -1.57
CA GLN A 48 11.44 7.96 -0.54
C GLN A 48 10.63 9.19 -1.02
N ASP A 49 9.75 9.01 -2.00
CA ASP A 49 8.83 10.04 -2.48
C ASP A 49 7.53 10.01 -1.65
N TYR A 50 7.61 10.58 -0.44
CA TYR A 50 6.50 10.60 0.50
C TYR A 50 5.37 11.51 0.04
N LYS A 51 5.68 12.62 -0.65
CA LYS A 51 4.67 13.55 -1.18
C LYS A 51 3.83 12.85 -2.26
N GLY A 52 4.48 12.16 -3.18
CA GLY A 52 3.83 11.36 -4.23
C GLY A 52 3.01 10.20 -3.65
N GLY A 53 3.56 9.48 -2.67
CA GLY A 53 2.86 8.39 -1.98
C GLY A 53 1.61 8.88 -1.24
N LEU A 54 1.68 10.03 -0.55
CA LEU A 54 0.52 10.63 0.10
C LEU A 54 -0.54 11.12 -0.90
N ALA A 55 -0.12 11.63 -2.06
CA ALA A 55 -1.07 11.98 -3.11
C ALA A 55 -1.79 10.72 -3.66
N TYR A 56 -1.05 9.63 -3.84
CA TYR A 56 -1.61 8.37 -4.29
C TYR A 56 -2.62 7.78 -3.30
N THR A 57 -2.29 7.77 -2.00
CA THR A 57 -3.19 7.24 -0.98
C THR A 57 -4.49 8.04 -0.83
N ARG A 58 -4.45 9.38 -1.00
CA ARG A 58 -5.67 10.20 -1.09
C ARG A 58 -6.52 9.85 -2.32
N TRP A 59 -5.88 9.67 -3.47
CA TRP A 59 -6.57 9.24 -4.69
C TRP A 59 -7.21 7.86 -4.49
N PHE A 60 -6.48 6.92 -3.89
CA PHE A 60 -6.96 5.58 -3.59
C PHE A 60 -8.20 5.64 -2.69
N ALA A 61 -8.13 6.34 -1.55
CA ALA A 61 -9.24 6.49 -0.60
C ALA A 61 -10.52 7.04 -1.26
N LYS A 62 -10.35 8.00 -2.18
CA LYS A 62 -11.47 8.60 -2.91
C LYS A 62 -12.05 7.66 -3.98
N THR A 63 -11.20 6.85 -4.59
CA THR A 63 -11.53 6.02 -5.75
C THR A 63 -12.11 4.66 -5.34
N PHE A 64 -11.65 4.15 -4.20
CA PHE A 64 -12.03 2.85 -3.65
C PHE A 64 -12.47 3.01 -2.18
N PRO A 65 -13.58 3.73 -1.91
CA PRO A 65 -13.99 4.05 -0.54
C PRO A 65 -14.36 2.81 0.29
N ASP A 66 -14.88 1.77 -0.37
CA ASP A 66 -15.29 0.51 0.26
C ASP A 66 -14.19 -0.56 0.27
N ASP A 67 -13.00 -0.22 -0.22
CA ASP A 67 -11.87 -1.15 -0.25
C ASP A 67 -11.11 -1.13 1.07
N MET A 68 -11.11 -2.29 1.75
CA MET A 68 -10.44 -2.47 3.03
C MET A 68 -8.91 -2.55 2.91
N GLY A 69 -8.39 -2.82 1.71
CA GLY A 69 -6.96 -2.94 1.43
C GLY A 69 -6.31 -4.22 1.95
N PHE A 70 -5.15 -4.55 1.38
CA PHE A 70 -4.32 -5.64 1.91
C PHE A 70 -3.46 -5.19 3.10
N PRO A 71 -3.14 -6.09 4.05
CA PRO A 71 -2.40 -5.71 5.25
C PRO A 71 -1.04 -5.06 4.97
N ASP A 72 -0.29 -5.53 3.96
CA ASP A 72 0.99 -4.94 3.55
C ASP A 72 0.82 -3.53 2.96
N PHE A 73 -0.18 -3.34 2.11
CA PHE A 73 -0.56 -2.01 1.59
C PHE A 73 -0.94 -1.03 2.70
N LEU A 74 -1.75 -1.48 3.68
CA LEU A 74 -2.13 -0.67 4.83
C LEU A 74 -0.90 -0.28 5.66
N PHE A 75 0.02 -1.22 5.87
CA PHE A 75 1.28 -0.96 6.57
C PHE A 75 2.13 0.08 5.82
N GLU A 76 2.31 -0.09 4.51
CA GLU A 76 3.05 0.85 3.66
C GLU A 76 2.40 2.25 3.68
N TRP A 77 1.06 2.33 3.69
CA TRP A 77 0.34 3.60 3.86
C TRP A 77 0.62 4.22 5.24
N ALA A 78 0.58 3.45 6.32
CA ALA A 78 0.93 3.95 7.65
C ALA A 78 2.34 4.56 7.68
N VAL A 79 3.32 3.91 7.04
CA VAL A 79 4.68 4.43 6.91
C VAL A 79 4.73 5.73 6.09
N LEU A 80 3.98 5.84 4.99
CA LEU A 80 3.88 7.07 4.20
C LEU A 80 3.30 8.23 5.02
N LEU A 81 2.26 7.98 5.83
CA LEU A 81 1.67 8.97 6.73
C LEU A 81 2.67 9.42 7.80
N TYR A 82 3.38 8.46 8.41
CA TYR A 82 4.41 8.74 9.41
C TYR A 82 5.53 9.60 8.83
N LYS A 83 6.11 9.18 7.69
CA LYS A 83 7.18 9.90 7.00
C LYS A 83 6.75 11.27 6.47
N GLY A 84 5.46 11.45 6.18
CA GLY A 84 4.89 12.74 5.81
C GLY A 84 4.44 13.61 6.99
N GLY A 85 4.77 13.25 8.23
CA GLY A 85 4.45 14.04 9.43
C GLY A 85 2.98 14.01 9.85
N LYS A 86 2.18 13.07 9.35
CA LYS A 86 0.76 12.92 9.66
C LYS A 86 0.55 11.88 10.77
N LEU A 87 1.07 12.16 11.96
CA LEU A 87 1.18 11.19 13.05
C LEU A 87 -0.16 10.58 13.49
N ASP A 88 -1.21 11.39 13.65
CA ASP A 88 -2.51 10.86 14.10
C ASP A 88 -3.14 9.92 13.06
N LEU A 89 -3.03 10.28 11.79
CA LEU A 89 -3.47 9.41 10.69
C LEU A 89 -2.61 8.15 10.60
N ALA A 90 -1.30 8.25 10.85
CA ALA A 90 -0.40 7.10 10.87
C ALA A 90 -0.77 6.13 12.01
N LYS A 91 -1.08 6.64 13.20
CA LYS A 91 -1.56 5.84 14.34
C LYS A 91 -2.86 5.10 14.01
N ALA A 92 -3.83 5.80 13.41
CA ALA A 92 -5.07 5.15 12.99
C ALA A 92 -4.82 4.08 11.91
N LYS A 93 -3.94 4.37 10.95
CA LYS A 93 -3.63 3.45 9.85
C LYS A 93 -2.85 2.22 10.31
N ILE A 94 -1.89 2.36 11.23
CA ILE A 94 -1.15 1.21 11.78
C ILE A 94 -2.05 0.32 12.64
N TRP A 95 -3.01 0.90 13.36
CA TRP A 95 -4.04 0.13 14.06
C TRP A 95 -4.91 -0.66 13.07
N GLN A 96 -5.34 -0.03 11.96
CA GLN A 96 -6.06 -0.72 10.90
C GLN A 96 -5.24 -1.89 10.31
N THR A 97 -3.93 -1.71 10.09
CA THR A 97 -3.02 -2.79 9.66
C THR A 97 -3.06 -3.96 10.63
N PHE A 98 -2.93 -3.69 11.93
CA PHE A 98 -2.95 -4.73 12.96
C PHE A 98 -4.29 -5.49 12.98
N CYS A 99 -5.41 -4.77 12.86
CA CYS A 99 -6.72 -5.40 12.78
C CYS A 99 -6.91 -6.22 11.49
N ALA A 100 -6.26 -5.84 10.39
CA ALA A 100 -6.34 -6.59 9.12
C ALA A 100 -5.50 -7.88 9.14
N ASN A 101 -4.36 -7.87 9.83
CA ASN A 101 -3.55 -9.06 10.09
C ASN A 101 -2.61 -8.82 11.27
N THR A 102 -2.78 -9.61 12.32
CA THR A 102 -2.06 -9.45 13.58
C THR A 102 -0.58 -9.83 13.49
N TYR A 103 -0.16 -10.55 12.44
CA TYR A 103 1.21 -11.01 12.27
C TYR A 103 2.09 -10.06 11.44
N VAL A 104 1.53 -9.09 10.72
CA VAL A 104 2.29 -8.20 9.82
C VAL A 104 3.38 -7.43 10.56
N LEU A 105 3.03 -6.85 11.72
CA LEU A 105 3.94 -6.02 12.48
C LEU A 105 5.08 -6.84 13.07
N ASP A 106 4.75 -7.96 13.72
CA ASP A 106 5.75 -8.85 14.31
C ASP A 106 6.68 -9.42 13.24
N LYS A 107 6.14 -9.85 12.09
CA LYS A 107 6.94 -10.31 10.95
C LYS A 107 7.89 -9.21 10.46
N PHE A 108 7.41 -7.97 10.33
CA PHE A 108 8.23 -6.87 9.82
C PHE A 108 9.33 -6.43 10.80
N PHE A 109 9.03 -6.40 12.10
CA PHE A 109 10.00 -6.02 13.14
C PHE A 109 10.89 -7.18 13.59
N GLY A 110 10.70 -8.40 13.05
CA GLY A 110 11.49 -9.57 13.39
C GLY A 110 11.17 -10.10 14.80
N HIS A 111 9.98 -9.82 15.32
CA HIS A 111 9.52 -10.37 16.58
C HIS A 111 9.07 -11.83 16.42
N PRO A 112 9.12 -12.63 17.50
CA PRO A 112 8.54 -13.98 17.50
C PRO A 112 7.05 -13.92 17.18
N ILE A 113 6.62 -14.65 16.15
CA ILE A 113 5.20 -14.79 15.81
C ILE A 113 4.58 -15.76 16.81
N GLN A 114 3.59 -15.28 17.57
CA GLN A 114 2.78 -16.10 18.46
C GLN A 114 1.56 -16.62 17.69
N PRO A 115 1.47 -17.91 17.35
CA PRO A 115 0.34 -18.43 16.59
C PRO A 115 -0.95 -18.28 17.40
N LEU A 116 -1.92 -17.58 16.83
CA LEU A 116 -3.27 -17.48 17.37
C LEU A 116 -4.13 -18.59 16.74
N PRO A 117 -5.13 -19.15 17.45
CA PRO A 117 -6.01 -20.19 16.92
C PRO A 117 -7.04 -19.59 15.94
N LYS A 118 -6.54 -18.95 14.88
CA LYS A 118 -7.29 -18.33 13.79
C LYS A 118 -6.46 -18.41 12.50
N TYR A 119 -7.16 -18.45 11.38
CA TYR A 119 -6.54 -18.29 10.08
C TYR A 119 -6.50 -16.80 9.71
N GLU A 120 -5.30 -16.28 9.44
CA GLU A 120 -5.14 -14.97 8.84
C GLU A 120 -4.36 -15.12 7.54
N TRP A 121 -5.03 -14.87 6.42
CA TRP A 121 -4.36 -14.82 5.15
C TRP A 121 -3.48 -13.58 5.07
N SER A 122 -2.26 -13.73 4.55
CA SER A 122 -1.43 -12.61 4.18
C SER A 122 -0.73 -12.93 2.87
N ASN A 123 -0.65 -11.94 1.98
CA ASN A 123 0.21 -11.98 0.79
C ASN A 123 1.72 -11.93 1.13
N LEU A 124 2.10 -12.15 2.40
CA LEU A 124 3.48 -12.16 2.86
C LEU A 124 4.07 -13.56 2.61
N ALA A 125 4.10 -14.01 1.36
CA ALA A 125 4.98 -15.11 0.94
C ALA A 125 6.42 -14.58 0.79
#